data_AF-A0A953YDF1-F1
#
_entry.id   AF-A0A953YDF1-F1
#
_cell.length_a   1.000
_cell.length_b   1.000
_cell.length_c   1.000
_cell.angle_alpha   90.00
_cell.angle_beta   90.00
_cell.angle_gamma   90.00
#
_symmetry.space_group_name_H-M   'P 1'
#
loop_
_entity.id
_entity.type
_entity.pdbx_description
1 polymer ?
#
loop_
_entity_poly.entity_id
_entity_poly.type
_entity_poly.pdbx_seq_one_letter_code
_entity_poly.pdbx_strand_id
1 'polypeptide(L)'
;MSDRDEDLPFFLHKPPIADYLTGFLLAIALTGVPFYVVAAGDVGKSGTFLIVTVFALAQILVHLRYFLHYSTKRVPLEATIALTLAVVIGAIIIAGAIWVMFDLNYRMMG
;
A
#
# COMPACT_ATOMS: atom_id res chain seq x y z
N MET A 1 -10.15 41.97 -17.07
CA MET A 1 -8.86 41.92 -16.35
C MET A 1 -8.70 40.50 -15.80
N SER A 2 -8.56 39.53 -16.71
CA SER A 2 -8.61 38.08 -16.50
C SER A 2 -7.82 37.46 -17.65
N ASP A 3 -6.52 37.75 -17.70
CA ASP A 3 -5.63 37.29 -18.77
C ASP A 3 -4.15 37.54 -18.38
N ARG A 4 -3.67 36.94 -17.28
CA ARG A 4 -2.26 37.09 -16.81
C ARG A 4 -1.65 35.79 -16.27
N ASP A 5 -2.29 34.69 -16.59
CA ASP A 5 -2.00 33.35 -16.09
C ASP A 5 -1.52 32.42 -17.21
N GLU A 6 -1.59 32.86 -18.47
CA GLU A 6 -1.00 32.16 -19.63
C GLU A 6 0.53 32.30 -19.74
N ASP A 7 1.14 33.23 -18.99
CA ASP A 7 2.58 33.55 -19.12
C ASP A 7 3.46 32.86 -18.05
N LEU A 8 2.87 32.05 -17.17
CA LEU A 8 3.59 31.49 -16.04
C LEU A 8 4.59 30.41 -16.51
N PRO A 9 5.87 30.50 -16.12
CA PRO A 9 6.90 29.55 -16.53
C PRO A 9 6.46 28.13 -16.16
N PHE A 10 6.74 27.16 -17.04
CA PHE A 10 6.29 25.76 -16.92
C PHE A 10 6.52 25.14 -15.52
N PHE A 11 7.54 25.59 -14.78
CA PHE A 11 7.85 25.17 -13.42
C PHE A 11 6.88 25.67 -12.32
N LEU A 12 5.99 26.63 -12.65
CA LEU A 12 4.91 27.11 -11.78
C LEU A 12 3.57 26.40 -12.05
N HIS A 13 3.53 25.43 -12.96
CA HIS A 13 2.41 24.49 -13.04
C HIS A 13 2.47 23.55 -11.84
N LYS A 14 1.75 23.91 -10.78
CA LYS A 14 1.61 23.10 -9.57
C LYS A 14 0.99 21.75 -9.96
N PRO A 15 1.68 20.61 -9.76
CA PRO A 15 1.07 19.31 -10.03
C PRO A 15 -0.20 19.17 -9.18
N PRO A 16 -1.30 18.63 -9.74
CA PRO A 16 -2.57 18.60 -9.04
C PRO A 16 -2.47 17.73 -7.79
N ILE A 17 -2.55 18.37 -6.62
CA ILE A 17 -2.60 17.73 -5.29
C ILE A 17 -3.77 16.71 -5.18
N ALA A 18 -4.73 16.76 -6.10
CA ALA A 18 -5.91 15.93 -6.15
C ALA A 18 -5.62 14.41 -6.21
N ASP A 19 -4.59 13.98 -6.94
CA ASP A 19 -4.25 12.55 -7.05
C ASP A 19 -3.64 11.98 -5.76
N TYR A 20 -2.89 12.81 -5.03
CA TYR A 20 -2.37 12.44 -3.70
C TYR A 20 -3.50 12.37 -2.66
N LEU A 21 -4.44 13.32 -2.70
CA LEU A 21 -5.58 13.34 -1.79
C LEU A 21 -6.54 12.17 -2.02
N THR A 22 -6.78 11.78 -3.27
CA THR A 22 -7.63 10.62 -3.58
C THR A 22 -7.02 9.31 -3.09
N GLY A 23 -5.72 9.10 -3.32
CA GLY A 23 -4.99 7.95 -2.77
C GLY A 23 -4.99 7.91 -1.24
N PHE A 24 -4.82 9.07 -0.60
CA PHE A 24 -4.85 9.19 0.86
C PHE A 24 -6.22 8.86 1.45
N LEU A 25 -7.30 9.37 0.87
CA LEU A 25 -8.67 9.06 1.30
C LEU A 25 -9.01 7.58 1.12
N LEU A 26 -8.58 6.99 0.00
CA LEU A 26 -8.80 5.56 -0.25
C LEU A 26 -8.05 4.69 0.76
N ALA A 27 -6.81 5.07 1.11
CA ALA A 27 -6.02 4.39 2.13
C ALA A 27 -6.69 4.46 3.52
N ILE A 28 -7.23 5.63 3.90
CA ILE A 28 -7.97 5.79 5.15
C ILE A 28 -9.21 4.89 5.15
N ALA A 29 -9.99 4.90 4.07
CA ALA A 29 -11.19 4.07 3.95
C ALA A 29 -10.86 2.58 4.08
N LEU A 30 -9.82 2.10 3.39
CA LEU A 30 -9.37 0.70 3.48
C LEU A 30 -8.87 0.32 4.87
N THR A 31 -8.33 1.26 5.66
CA THR A 31 -7.96 0.99 7.06
C THR A 31 -9.14 1.09 8.03
N GLY A 32 -10.09 1.99 7.77
CA GLY A 32 -11.23 2.19 8.67
C GLY A 32 -12.12 0.95 8.74
N VAL A 33 -12.36 0.29 7.60
CA VAL A 33 -13.20 -0.92 7.52
C VAL A 33 -12.69 -2.06 8.41
N PRO A 34 -11.44 -2.56 8.29
CA PRO A 34 -10.95 -3.64 9.14
C PRO A 34 -10.88 -3.25 10.61
N PHE A 35 -10.56 -1.99 10.95
CA PHE A 35 -10.59 -1.51 12.33
C PHE A 35 -12.00 -1.54 12.91
N TYR A 36 -13.00 -1.10 12.14
CA TYR A 36 -14.40 -1.17 12.55
C TYR A 36 -14.85 -2.62 12.75
N VAL A 37 -14.52 -3.52 11.82
CA VAL A 37 -14.87 -4.95 11.93
C VAL A 37 -14.25 -5.60 13.17
N VAL A 38 -12.99 -5.28 13.48
CA VAL A 38 -12.32 -5.77 14.69
C VAL A 38 -12.96 -5.17 15.96
N ALA A 39 -13.30 -3.88 15.95
CA ALA A 39 -13.91 -3.21 17.10
C ALA A 39 -15.36 -3.64 17.37
N ALA A 40 -16.14 -3.90 16.32
CA ALA A 40 -17.51 -4.39 16.43
C ALA A 40 -17.58 -5.85 16.92
N GLY A 41 -16.54 -6.65 16.63
CA GLY A 41 -16.41 -8.02 17.14
C GLY A 41 -17.41 -9.04 16.55
N ASP A 42 -18.19 -8.65 15.54
CA ASP A 42 -19.40 -9.37 15.10
C ASP A 42 -19.13 -10.60 14.20
N VAL A 43 -17.90 -10.76 13.69
CA VAL A 43 -17.58 -11.69 12.58
C VAL A 43 -16.81 -12.95 13.01
N GLY A 44 -16.59 -13.15 14.31
CA GLY A 44 -15.81 -14.28 14.84
C GLY A 44 -14.31 -14.24 14.48
N LYS A 45 -13.46 -14.89 15.29
CA LYS A 45 -11.98 -14.77 15.18
C LYS A 45 -11.42 -15.10 13.79
N SER A 46 -11.92 -16.17 13.17
CA SER A 46 -11.45 -16.61 11.84
C SER A 46 -11.88 -15.64 10.74
N GLY A 47 -13.13 -15.18 10.78
CA GLY A 47 -13.67 -14.22 9.81
C GLY A 47 -12.97 -12.87 9.89
N THR A 48 -12.75 -12.36 11.10
CA THR A 48 -11.99 -11.12 11.33
C THR A 48 -10.56 -11.23 10.80
N PHE A 49 -9.87 -12.36 11.03
CA PHE A 49 -8.50 -12.56 10.54
C PHE A 49 -8.43 -12.53 9.00
N LEU A 50 -9.38 -13.17 8.34
CA LEU A 50 -9.47 -13.18 6.87
C LEU A 50 -9.72 -11.77 6.31
N ILE A 51 -10.69 -11.05 6.88
CA ILE A 51 -11.03 -9.68 6.47
C ILE A 51 -9.81 -8.76 6.62
N VAL A 52 -9.16 -8.77 7.79
CA VAL A 52 -7.98 -7.94 8.04
C VAL A 52 -6.85 -8.26 7.06
N THR A 53 -6.61 -9.55 6.78
CA THR A 53 -5.57 -9.98 5.84
C THR A 53 -5.85 -9.47 4.42
N VAL A 54 -7.07 -9.62 3.92
CA VAL A 54 -7.46 -9.17 2.57
C VAL A 54 -7.33 -7.65 2.45
N PHE A 55 -7.82 -6.90 3.44
CA PHE A 55 -7.72 -5.44 3.44
C PHE A 55 -6.26 -4.97 3.56
N ALA A 56 -5.42 -5.66 4.34
CA ALA A 56 -4.00 -5.35 4.44
C ALA A 56 -3.26 -5.57 3.11
N LEU A 57 -3.56 -6.65 2.38
CA LEU A 57 -3.00 -6.89 1.04
C LEU A 57 -3.46 -5.83 0.04
N ALA A 58 -4.75 -5.47 0.06
CA ALA A 58 -5.27 -4.40 -0.78
C ALA A 58 -4.62 -3.04 -0.45
N GLN A 59 -4.30 -2.79 0.82
CA GLN A 59 -3.66 -1.56 1.26
C GLN A 59 -2.24 -1.40 0.70
N ILE A 60 -1.49 -2.52 0.58
CA ILE A 60 -0.19 -2.53 -0.09
C ILE A 60 -0.35 -2.07 -1.55
N LEU A 61 -1.35 -2.58 -2.27
CA LEU A 61 -1.60 -2.19 -3.67
C LEU A 61 -1.94 -0.70 -3.81
N VAL A 62 -2.75 -0.15 -2.90
CA VAL A 62 -3.09 1.28 -2.89
C VAL A 62 -1.82 2.13 -2.68
N HIS A 63 -0.95 1.76 -1.74
CA HIS A 63 0.30 2.47 -1.50
C HIS A 63 1.25 2.40 -2.70
N LEU A 64 1.39 1.21 -3.31
CA LEU A 64 2.21 1.04 -4.51
C LEU A 64 1.66 1.83 -5.71
N ARG A 65 0.34 2.02 -5.84
CA ARG A 65 -0.24 2.76 -6.97
C ARG A 65 -0.18 4.27 -6.77
N TYR A 66 -0.66 4.77 -5.62
CA TYR A 66 -0.84 6.21 -5.39
C TYR A 66 0.40 6.89 -4.80
N PHE A 67 1.11 6.24 -3.87
CA PHE A 67 2.29 6.85 -3.26
C PHE A 67 3.56 6.63 -4.08
N LEU A 68 3.74 5.45 -4.66
CA LEU A 68 4.90 5.19 -5.54
C LEU A 68 4.69 5.75 -6.96
N HIS A 69 3.54 6.36 -7.26
CA HIS A 69 3.26 7.00 -8.55
C HIS A 69 3.59 6.09 -9.75
N TYR A 70 3.31 4.79 -9.64
CA TYR A 70 3.55 3.84 -10.73
C TYR A 70 2.62 4.17 -11.91
N SER A 71 3.05 5.05 -12.82
CA SER A 71 2.24 5.54 -13.94
C SER A 71 2.39 4.62 -15.15
N THR A 72 1.39 3.78 -15.39
CA THR A 72 1.27 2.82 -16.52
C THR A 72 1.61 3.39 -17.91
N LYS A 73 1.65 4.72 -18.09
CA LYS A 73 1.91 5.32 -19.41
C LYS A 73 3.39 5.42 -19.79
N ARG A 74 4.34 5.55 -18.86
CA ARG A 74 5.81 5.60 -19.13
C ARG A 74 6.64 5.26 -17.88
N VAL A 75 6.52 4.05 -17.33
CA VAL A 75 7.43 3.62 -16.25
C VAL A 75 8.77 3.18 -16.88
N PRO A 76 9.92 3.74 -16.47
CA PRO A 76 11.21 3.22 -16.90
C PRO A 76 11.39 1.78 -16.42
N LEU A 77 11.98 0.92 -17.26
CA LEU A 77 12.20 -0.49 -16.98
C LEU A 77 12.90 -0.70 -15.63
N GLU A 78 13.88 0.15 -15.34
CA GLU A 78 14.67 0.15 -14.10
C GLU A 78 13.80 0.29 -12.85
N ALA A 79 12.81 1.18 -12.86
CA ALA A 79 11.89 1.36 -11.72
C ALA A 79 10.96 0.14 -11.55
N THR A 80 10.54 -0.49 -12.65
CA THR A 80 9.71 -1.71 -12.58
C THR A 80 10.51 -2.90 -12.07
N ILE A 81 11.77 -3.04 -12.49
CA ILE A 81 12.69 -4.07 -12.01
C ILE A 81 12.99 -3.86 -10.53
N ALA A 82 13.32 -2.64 -10.11
CA ALA A 82 13.56 -2.31 -8.70
C ALA A 82 12.34 -2.59 -7.83
N LEU A 83 11.13 -2.25 -8.29
CA LEU A 83 9.88 -2.56 -7.60
C LEU A 83 9.64 -4.06 -7.47
N THR A 84 9.81 -4.80 -8.57
CA THR A 84 9.63 -6.27 -8.56
C THR A 84 10.61 -6.93 -7.61
N LEU A 85 11.88 -6.48 -7.62
CA LEU A 85 12.89 -6.96 -6.70
C LEU A 85 12.52 -6.67 -5.24
N ALA A 86 12.06 -5.47 -4.93
CA ALA A 86 11.62 -5.10 -3.58
C ALA A 86 10.46 -6.00 -3.09
N VAL A 87 9.49 -6.30 -3.96
CA VAL A 87 8.38 -7.21 -3.64
C VAL A 87 8.88 -8.63 -3.37
N VAL A 88 9.77 -9.15 -4.22
CA VAL A 88 10.35 -10.50 -4.04
C VAL A 88 11.15 -10.59 -2.74
N ILE A 89 12.01 -9.60 -2.47
CA ILE A 89 12.78 -9.55 -1.22
C ILE A 89 11.84 -9.46 -0.01
N GLY A 90 10.81 -8.62 -0.07
CA GLY A 90 9.79 -8.52 0.98
C GLY A 90 9.09 -9.84 1.25
N ALA A 91 8.69 -10.57 0.20
CA ALA A 91 8.06 -11.88 0.33
C ALA A 91 9.00 -12.91 0.98
N ILE A 92 10.28 -12.93 0.58
CA ILE A 92 11.29 -13.81 1.17
C ILE A 92 11.50 -13.49 2.65
N ILE A 93 11.61 -12.21 3.02
CA ILE A 93 11.78 -11.79 4.42
C ILE A 93 10.59 -12.22 5.26
N ILE A 94 9.36 -12.00 4.79
CA ILE A 94 8.14 -12.36 5.54
C ILE A 94 8.03 -13.88 5.70
N ALA A 95 8.18 -14.63 4.61
CA ALA A 95 8.11 -16.09 4.64
C ALA A 95 9.23 -16.68 5.51
N GLY A 96 10.45 -16.15 5.39
CA GLY A 96 11.60 -16.55 6.19
C GLY A 96 11.42 -16.24 7.68
N ALA A 97 10.90 -15.06 8.02
CA ALA A 97 10.62 -14.69 9.41
C ALA A 97 9.59 -15.62 10.06
N ILE A 98 8.50 -15.92 9.34
CA ILE A 98 7.47 -16.88 9.79
C ILE A 98 8.10 -18.27 9.97
N TRP A 99 8.85 -18.76 8.98
CA TRP A 99 9.50 -20.07 9.03
C TRP A 99 10.44 -20.18 10.23
N VAL A 100 11.32 -19.19 10.41
CA VAL A 100 12.31 -19.18 11.51
C VAL A 100 11.61 -19.13 12.86
N MET A 101 10.57 -18.31 13.02
CA MET A 101 9.80 -18.26 14.28
C MET A 101 9.12 -19.60 14.58
N PHE A 102 8.54 -20.27 13.57
CA PHE A 102 7.93 -21.59 13.76
C PHE A 102 8.95 -22.67 14.13
N ASP A 103 10.10 -22.70 13.44
CA ASP A 103 11.18 -23.65 13.72
C ASP A 103 11.78 -23.43 15.12
N LEU A 104 12.03 -22.17 15.50
CA LEU A 104 12.52 -21.83 16.84
C LEU A 104 11.50 -22.21 17.92
N ASN A 105 10.21 -21.94 17.70
CA ASN A 105 9.15 -22.30 18.63
C ASN A 105 9.06 -23.82 18.82
N TYR A 106 9.13 -24.58 17.73
CA TYR A 106 9.14 -26.04 17.78
C TYR A 106 10.36 -26.59 18.54
N ARG A 107 11.54 -25.97 18.38
CA ARG A 107 12.79 -26.36 19.07
C ARG A 107 12.85 -25.95 20.54
N MET A 108 12.18 -24.87 20.93
CA MET A 108 12.17 -24.36 22.31
C MET A 108 11.01 -24.91 23.15
N MET A 109 9.90 -25.29 22.52
CA MET A 109 8.75 -25.90 23.20
C MET A 109 8.76 -27.44 23.15
N GLY A 110 9.76 -28.04 22.48
CA GLY A 110 10.04 -29.47 22.48
C GLY A 110 10.97 -29.90 23.61
#